data_AF-A0A2D7GYV6-F1
#
_entry.id   AF-A0A2D7GYV6-F1
#
_cell.length_a   1.000
_cell.length_b   1.000
_cell.length_c   1.000
_cell.angle_alpha   90.00
_cell.angle_beta   90.00
_cell.angle_gamma   90.00
#
_symmetry.space_group_name_H-M   'P 1'
#
loop_
_entity.id
_entity.type
_entity.pdbx_description
1 polymer ?
#
loop_
_entity_poly.entity_id
_entity_poly.type
_entity_poly.pdbx_seq_one_letter_code
_entity_poly.pdbx_strand_id
1 'polypeptide(L)'
;MHREGINDNNVQPEDILCDFCGNTAWANDIPCVEGHQGSIVCGNCLTVAYTELVLAEAGASTEETCRMCLEHRDDPVWAGAVEPVASICKRCAKQASAVLNKSKQWEWAKPAP
;
A
#
# COMPACT_ATOMS: atom_id res chain seq x y z
N MET A 1 9.34 2.23 1.49
CA MET A 1 10.19 3.21 0.74
C MET A 1 10.75 4.24 1.72
N HIS A 2 11.95 4.80 1.49
CA HIS A 2 12.48 5.90 2.31
C HIS A 2 12.62 7.18 1.47
N ARG A 3 12.51 8.33 2.14
CA ARG A 3 12.79 9.63 1.53
C ARG A 3 14.26 9.71 1.08
N GLU A 4 14.54 10.51 0.05
CA GLU A 4 15.90 10.73 -0.42
C GLU A 4 16.70 11.57 0.60
N GLY A 5 17.97 11.22 0.82
CA GLY A 5 18.89 11.97 1.69
C GLY A 5 18.64 11.80 3.19
N ILE A 6 17.94 10.74 3.61
CA ILE A 6 17.66 10.48 5.03
C ILE A 6 18.94 10.09 5.80
N ASN A 7 18.89 10.26 7.11
CA ASN A 7 19.93 9.75 7.99
C ASN A 7 19.62 8.31 8.39
N ASP A 8 20.30 7.35 7.78
CA ASP A 8 20.10 5.91 8.05
C ASP A 8 20.34 5.52 9.52
N ASN A 9 21.13 6.30 10.26
CA ASN A 9 21.36 6.09 11.69
C ASN A 9 20.30 6.73 12.59
N ASN A 10 19.34 7.47 12.01
CA ASN A 10 18.29 8.18 12.74
C ASN A 10 17.01 8.35 11.90
N VAL A 11 16.43 7.24 11.44
CA VAL A 11 15.19 7.23 10.65
C VAL A 11 14.03 7.76 11.49
N GLN A 12 13.38 8.82 11.02
CA GLN A 12 12.15 9.37 11.60
C GLN A 12 10.91 8.79 10.90
N PRO A 13 9.71 8.82 11.51
CA PRO A 13 8.47 8.42 10.84
C PRO A 13 8.24 9.14 9.50
N GLU A 14 8.61 10.42 9.40
CA GLU A 14 8.49 11.23 8.17
C GLU A 14 9.46 10.80 7.07
N ASP A 15 10.48 10.00 7.40
CA ASP A 15 11.41 9.43 6.43
C ASP A 15 10.86 8.15 5.78
N ILE A 16 9.81 7.56 6.36
CA ILE A 16 9.18 6.35 5.89
C ILE A 16 8.03 6.73 4.95
N LEU A 17 8.07 6.23 3.72
CA LEU A 17 7.12 6.58 2.67
C LEU A 17 6.28 5.38 2.25
N CYS A 18 5.03 5.66 1.87
CA CYS A 18 4.17 4.72 1.16
C CYS A 18 4.79 4.37 -0.19
N ASP A 19 5.00 3.08 -0.47
CA ASP A 19 5.63 2.59 -1.69
C ASP A 19 4.81 2.88 -2.96
N PHE A 20 3.56 3.30 -2.83
CA PHE A 20 2.64 3.52 -3.96
C PHE A 20 2.45 4.99 -4.33
N CYS A 21 2.55 5.91 -3.38
CA CYS A 21 2.34 7.34 -3.65
C CYS A 21 3.50 8.23 -3.20
N GLY A 22 4.50 7.68 -2.49
CA GLY A 22 5.65 8.44 -2.00
C GLY A 22 5.32 9.40 -0.85
N ASN A 23 4.06 9.49 -0.40
CA ASN A 23 3.72 10.29 0.77
C ASN A 23 4.21 9.62 2.06
N THR A 24 4.47 10.44 3.08
CA THR A 24 4.88 9.99 4.42
C THR A 24 3.88 8.97 4.95
N ALA A 25 4.38 7.78 5.28
CA ALA A 25 3.65 6.75 6.01
C ALA A 25 3.83 6.96 7.52
N TRP A 26 2.84 6.56 8.31
CA TRP A 26 2.86 6.61 9.79
C TRP A 26 2.94 8.00 10.43
N ALA A 27 3.35 9.03 9.70
CA ALA A 27 3.21 10.42 10.09
C ALA A 27 1.78 10.93 9.88
N ASN A 28 1.41 11.99 10.60
CA ASN A 28 0.15 12.72 10.45
C ASN A 28 -1.12 11.85 10.61
N ASP A 29 -1.06 10.83 11.47
CA ASP A 29 -2.18 9.92 11.75
C ASP A 29 -2.73 9.20 10.49
N ILE A 30 -1.89 9.03 9.46
CA ILE A 30 -2.28 8.30 8.24
C ILE A 30 -2.22 6.79 8.54
N PRO A 31 -3.33 6.05 8.39
CA PRO A 31 -3.33 4.62 8.61
C PRO A 31 -2.49 3.92 7.55
N CYS A 32 -1.66 2.98 7.98
CA CYS A 32 -0.75 2.26 7.10
C CYS A 32 -0.76 0.76 7.40
N VAL A 33 -0.36 -0.04 6.41
CA VAL A 33 -0.10 -1.48 6.57
C VAL A 33 1.27 -1.79 6.00
N GLU A 34 2.08 -2.49 6.80
CA GLU A 34 3.38 -3.01 6.38
C GLU A 34 3.22 -4.40 5.74
N GLY A 35 3.94 -4.63 4.65
CA GLY A 35 4.09 -5.89 3.94
C GLY A 35 5.51 -6.47 4.08
N HIS A 36 5.90 -7.31 3.14
CA HIS A 36 7.25 -7.89 3.15
C HIS A 36 8.32 -6.84 2.85
N GLN A 37 9.51 -7.03 3.43
CA GLN A 37 10.69 -6.18 3.22
C GLN A 37 10.40 -4.69 3.47
N GLY A 38 9.60 -4.37 4.49
CA GLY A 38 9.28 -2.98 4.87
C GLY A 38 8.48 -2.22 3.80
N SER A 39 7.80 -2.92 2.89
CA SER A 39 6.84 -2.29 1.97
C SER A 39 5.65 -1.73 2.75
N ILE A 40 5.16 -0.55 2.38
CA ILE A 40 4.06 0.10 3.07
C ILE A 40 3.03 0.60 2.08
N VAL A 41 1.75 0.32 2.38
CA VAL A 41 0.60 0.93 1.73
C VAL A 41 -0.14 1.82 2.73
N CYS A 42 -0.38 3.09 2.37
CA CYS A 42 -1.21 3.98 3.17
C CYS A 42 -2.71 3.75 2.88
N GLY A 43 -3.57 4.15 3.82
CA GLY A 43 -5.01 3.94 3.73
C GLY A 43 -5.64 4.60 2.52
N ASN A 44 -5.11 5.73 2.05
CA ASN A 44 -5.59 6.40 0.84
C ASN A 44 -5.35 5.55 -0.41
N CYS A 45 -4.11 5.07 -0.60
CA CYS A 45 -3.79 4.16 -1.70
C CYS A 45 -4.55 2.84 -1.57
N LEU A 46 -4.72 2.34 -0.35
CA LEU A 46 -5.46 1.12 -0.11
C LEU A 46 -6.95 1.26 -0.43
N THR A 47 -7.55 2.40 -0.14
CA THR A 47 -8.94 2.71 -0.53
C THR A 47 -9.10 2.65 -2.05
N VAL A 48 -8.19 3.26 -2.80
CA VAL A 48 -8.23 3.24 -4.28
C VAL A 48 -8.02 1.82 -4.80
N ALA A 49 -6.94 1.16 -4.37
CA ALA A 49 -6.61 -0.21 -4.80
C ALA A 49 -7.73 -1.20 -4.47
N TYR A 50 -8.36 -1.09 -3.30
CA TYR A 50 -9.49 -1.94 -2.92
C TYR A 50 -10.70 -1.67 -3.80
N THR A 51 -11.03 -0.40 -4.02
CA THR A 51 -12.17 -0.02 -4.86
C THR A 51 -12.00 -0.56 -6.28
N GLU A 52 -10.84 -0.37 -6.89
CA GLU A 52 -10.58 -0.83 -8.25
C GLU A 52 -10.52 -2.35 -8.35
N LEU A 53 -9.69 -3.01 -7.54
CA LEU A 53 -9.42 -4.45 -7.69
C LEU A 53 -10.56 -5.33 -7.15
N VAL A 54 -11.24 -4.87 -6.10
CA VAL A 54 -12.20 -5.69 -5.34
C VAL A 54 -13.64 -5.33 -5.64
N LEU A 55 -13.98 -4.04 -5.75
CA LEU A 55 -15.36 -3.61 -5.98
C LEU A 55 -15.67 -3.48 -7.47
N ALA A 56 -14.77 -2.86 -8.24
CA ALA A 56 -14.94 -2.69 -9.69
C ALA A 56 -14.44 -3.87 -10.52
N GLU A 57 -13.68 -4.78 -9.90
CA GLU A 57 -12.98 -5.88 -10.59
C GLU A 57 -12.13 -5.40 -11.79
N ALA A 58 -11.61 -4.18 -11.66
CA ALA A 58 -10.70 -3.55 -12.60
C ALA A 58 -9.24 -3.84 -12.21
N GLY A 59 -8.30 -3.32 -13.01
CA GLY A 59 -6.86 -3.44 -12.78
C GLY A 59 -6.12 -3.75 -14.07
N ALA A 60 -4.79 -3.78 -13.99
CA ALA A 60 -3.93 -4.14 -15.11
C ALA A 60 -3.29 -5.51 -14.88
N SER A 61 -3.02 -6.25 -15.95
CA SER A 61 -2.09 -7.37 -15.92
C SER A 61 -0.67 -6.84 -15.71
N THR A 62 0.17 -7.61 -15.02
CA THR A 62 1.58 -7.30 -14.84
C THR A 62 2.40 -8.57 -14.85
N GLU A 63 3.64 -8.49 -15.35
CA GLU A 63 4.64 -9.55 -15.19
C GLU A 63 5.42 -9.39 -13.88
N GLU A 64 5.32 -8.22 -13.24
CA GLU A 64 6.05 -7.90 -12.02
C GLU A 64 5.48 -8.59 -10.77
N THR A 65 6.30 -8.70 -9.74
CA THR A 65 5.84 -9.21 -8.44
C THR A 65 5.08 -8.14 -7.66
N CYS A 66 4.08 -8.57 -6.87
CA CYS A 66 3.38 -7.69 -5.96
C CYS A 66 4.34 -7.13 -4.91
N ARG A 67 4.40 -5.80 -4.75
CA ARG A 67 5.31 -5.13 -3.80
C ARG A 67 5.10 -5.57 -2.34
N MET A 68 3.87 -5.93 -1.97
CA MET A 68 3.49 -6.28 -0.59
C MET A 68 3.80 -7.73 -0.21
N CYS A 69 3.67 -8.68 -1.13
CA CYS A 69 3.90 -10.11 -0.86
C CYS A 69 5.08 -10.74 -1.62
N LEU A 70 5.69 -10.01 -2.56
CA LEU A 70 6.83 -10.45 -3.37
C LEU A 70 6.54 -11.69 -4.23
N GLU A 71 5.27 -11.95 -4.52
CA GLU A 71 4.84 -13.05 -5.38
C GLU A 71 4.30 -12.48 -6.70
N HIS A 72 4.60 -13.15 -7.80
CA HIS A 72 3.89 -12.97 -9.06
C HIS A 72 2.49 -13.59 -8.97
N ARG A 73 1.50 -12.94 -9.57
CA ARG A 73 0.08 -13.33 -9.54
C ARG A 73 -0.54 -13.04 -10.89
N ASP A 74 -1.28 -13.99 -11.44
CA ASP A 74 -2.04 -13.81 -12.69
C ASP A 74 -3.26 -12.89 -12.51
N ASP A 75 -3.68 -12.64 -11.27
CA ASP A 75 -4.75 -11.69 -10.95
C ASP A 75 -4.35 -10.25 -11.30
N PRO A 76 -5.32 -9.38 -11.69
CA PRO A 76 -5.07 -7.97 -11.89
C PRO A 76 -4.43 -7.29 -10.67
N VAL A 77 -3.60 -6.28 -10.94
CA VAL A 77 -2.95 -5.44 -9.94
C VAL A 77 -3.37 -3.99 -10.09
N TRP A 78 -3.21 -3.24 -9.00
CA TRP A 78 -3.25 -1.78 -8.99
C TRP A 78 -1.83 -1.25 -8.87
N ALA A 79 -1.48 -0.27 -9.70
CA ALA A 79 -0.16 0.35 -9.71
C ALA A 79 -0.18 1.69 -8.96
N GLY A 80 0.90 1.96 -8.22
CA GLY A 80 1.16 3.26 -7.65
C GLY A 80 1.51 4.32 -8.70
N ALA A 81 1.71 5.55 -8.25
CA ALA A 81 1.98 6.71 -9.09
C ALA A 81 3.43 7.25 -8.96
N VAL A 82 4.28 6.61 -8.16
CA VAL A 82 5.66 7.04 -7.90
C VAL A 82 6.66 6.03 -8.43
N GLU A 83 7.78 6.50 -8.97
CA GLU A 83 8.87 5.65 -9.46
C GLU A 83 9.80 5.20 -8.31
N PRO A 84 10.28 3.94 -8.31
CA PRO A 84 9.90 2.86 -9.23
C PRO A 84 8.45 2.41 -9.00
N VAL A 85 7.66 2.28 -10.07
CA VAL A 85 6.23 1.92 -9.98
C VAL A 85 6.05 0.59 -9.26
N ALA A 86 5.45 0.65 -8.07
CA ALA A 86 5.06 -0.53 -7.30
C ALA A 86 3.63 -0.96 -7.63
N SER A 87 3.37 -2.28 -7.66
CA SER A 87 2.03 -2.84 -7.83
C SER A 87 1.56 -3.61 -6.58
N ILE A 88 0.26 -3.62 -6.34
CA ILE A 88 -0.38 -4.42 -5.28
C ILE A 88 -1.41 -5.36 -5.91
N CYS A 89 -1.33 -6.65 -5.56
CA CYS A 89 -2.28 -7.65 -6.02
C CYS A 89 -3.61 -7.59 -5.23
N LYS A 90 -4.68 -8.09 -5.86
CA LYS A 90 -6.03 -8.18 -5.26
C LYS A 90 -6.02 -8.86 -3.88
N ARG A 91 -5.20 -9.90 -3.68
CA ARG A 91 -5.06 -10.59 -2.39
C ARG A 91 -4.54 -9.65 -1.29
N CYS A 92 -3.45 -8.95 -1.55
CA CYS A 92 -2.84 -8.03 -0.59
C CYS A 92 -3.75 -6.83 -0.31
N ALA A 93 -4.41 -6.28 -1.33
CA ALA A 93 -5.40 -5.21 -1.13
C ALA A 93 -6.54 -5.65 -0.18
N LYS A 94 -7.08 -6.87 -0.37
CA LYS A 94 -8.11 -7.45 0.52
C LYS A 94 -7.60 -7.65 1.96
N GLN A 95 -6.41 -8.22 2.11
CA GLN A 95 -5.82 -8.52 3.42
C GLN A 95 -5.49 -7.25 4.19
N ALA A 96 -4.78 -6.31 3.57
CA ALA A 96 -4.46 -5.02 4.18
C ALA A 96 -5.74 -4.26 4.57
N SER A 97 -6.77 -4.28 3.71
CA SER A 97 -8.05 -3.62 4.01
C SER A 97 -8.76 -4.29 5.19
N ALA A 98 -8.65 -5.61 5.35
CA ALA A 98 -9.18 -6.30 6.51
C ALA A 98 -8.42 -5.96 7.80
N VAL A 99 -7.10 -5.73 7.71
CA VAL A 99 -6.26 -5.29 8.84
C VAL A 99 -6.66 -3.90 9.28
N LEU A 100 -6.68 -2.91 8.38
CA LEU A 100 -7.03 -1.54 8.76
C LEU A 100 -8.46 -1.43 9.27
N ASN A 101 -9.44 -2.07 8.63
CA ASN A 101 -10.84 -2.00 9.06
C ASN A 101 -11.10 -2.60 10.45
N LYS A 102 -10.22 -3.51 10.91
CA LYS A 102 -10.32 -4.11 12.25
C LYS A 102 -9.44 -3.40 13.27
N SER A 103 -8.62 -2.44 12.84
CA SER A 103 -7.74 -1.69 13.73
C SER A 103 -8.58 -0.87 14.70
N LYS A 104 -8.19 -0.90 15.97
CA LYS A 104 -8.72 0.03 16.99
C LYS A 104 -7.92 1.32 17.07
N GLN A 105 -6.79 1.39 16.37
CA GLN A 105 -5.91 2.56 16.34
C GLN A 105 -6.34 3.58 15.30
N TRP A 106 -7.05 3.14 14.26
CA TRP A 106 -7.37 3.95 13.09
C TRP A 106 -8.87 3.94 12.82
N GLU A 107 -9.45 5.10 12.55
CA GLU A 107 -10.84 5.24 12.06
C GLU A 107 -10.92 5.00 10.54
N TRP A 108 -10.17 4.03 10.03
CA TRP A 108 -10.24 3.65 8.63
C TRP A 108 -11.33 2.60 8.41
N ALA A 109 -12.26 2.88 7.51
CA ALA A 109 -13.30 1.96 7.10
C ALA A 109 -13.03 1.44 5.69
N LYS A 110 -13.25 0.13 5.51
CA LYS A 110 -13.19 -0.51 4.19
C LYS A 110 -14.24 0.12 3.26
N PRO A 111 -13.88 0.43 2.00
CA PRO A 111 -14.86 0.89 1.02
C PRO A 111 -15.98 -0.14 0.81
N ALA A 112 -17.22 0.35 0.73
CA ALA A 112 -18.41 -0.43 0.40
C ALA A 112 -18.97 0.02 -0.96
N PRO A 113 -19.67 -0.87 -1.70
CA PRO A 113 -20.39 -0.49 -2.92
C PRO A 113 -21.41 0.63 -2.71
#